data_AF-A0A6L4B114-F1
#
_entry.id   AF-A0A6L4B114-F1
#
_cell.length_a   1.000
_cell.length_b   1.000
_cell.length_c   1.000
_cell.angle_alpha   90.00
_cell.angle_beta   90.00
_cell.angle_gamma   90.00
#
_symmetry.space_group_name_H-M   'P 1'
#
loop_
_entity.id
_entity.type
_entity.pdbx_description
1 polymer ?
#
loop_
_entity_poly.entity_id
_entity_poly.type
_entity_poly.pdbx_seq_one_letter_code
_entity_poly.pdbx_strand_id
1 'polypeptide(L)'
;MESPHWESAARRILLLSGTLLLVGATAVLAESQGDSPMATVACLDCHQEQVEQFAATPHGRSFAFGDRHGSATCETCHGDGARHIETNDPADIVNPGRLSIEDSTRQCLDCHGENAAQTHWLGSAHQRRGVGCLDCHGVHEETAPDSMTAVEARTEACYSCHQDVRSDMRKVSHHPVREGKMTCLSCHDPHGAPSKGNLNAATVNELCYQCHTEKRGPFLWEHAPVRENCLTCHSPHGSNHLKLQTTSVPYICQQCHLNTRHPGTLYDGRNLPTLENPSTGSNRLFNRACLDCHAAIHGSNHPSSPYLGH
;
A
#
# COMPACT_ATOMS: atom_id res chain seq x y z
N MET A 1 -17.50 42.52 17.25
CA MET A 1 -18.83 42.31 17.86
C MET A 1 -18.70 41.12 18.79
N GLU A 2 -18.65 41.46 20.08
CA GLU A 2 -19.12 40.69 21.26
C GLU A 2 -18.64 39.24 21.45
N SER A 3 -17.65 39.10 22.34
CA SER A 3 -17.72 38.14 23.46
C SER A 3 -18.80 38.57 24.46
N PRO A 4 -19.28 37.67 25.34
CA PRO A 4 -18.90 37.89 26.74
C PRO A 4 -18.72 36.64 27.61
N HIS A 5 -17.88 36.88 28.61
CA HIS A 5 -17.71 36.18 29.88
C HIS A 5 -19.00 36.15 30.72
N TRP A 6 -19.18 35.13 31.55
CA TRP A 6 -19.90 35.31 32.82
C TRP A 6 -19.33 34.39 33.91
N GLU A 7 -19.06 35.00 35.05
CA GLU A 7 -18.60 34.41 36.30
C GLU A 7 -19.79 34.00 37.19
N SER A 8 -19.53 33.00 38.05
CA SER A 8 -19.98 32.82 39.44
C SER A 8 -21.39 33.24 39.90
N ALA A 9 -22.11 32.28 40.51
CA ALA A 9 -23.06 32.57 41.60
C ALA A 9 -23.17 31.40 42.61
N ALA A 10 -22.48 31.59 43.74
CA ALA A 10 -22.73 31.18 45.12
C ALA A 10 -23.87 30.20 45.51
N ARG A 11 -23.44 29.16 46.25
CA ARG A 11 -23.86 28.73 47.61
C ARG A 11 -25.32 28.93 48.03
N ARG A 12 -26.01 27.82 48.34
CA ARG A 12 -26.87 27.68 49.55
C ARG A 12 -26.73 26.29 50.16
N ILE A 13 -26.26 26.27 51.40
CA ILE A 13 -26.25 25.13 52.33
C ILE A 13 -27.57 25.17 53.11
N LEU A 14 -28.25 24.04 53.20
CA LEU A 14 -29.28 23.77 54.21
C LEU A 14 -29.12 22.32 54.67
N LEU A 15 -28.65 22.17 55.91
CA LEU A 15 -28.58 20.92 56.66
C LEU A 15 -29.94 20.66 57.30
N LEU A 16 -30.52 19.49 57.07
CA LEU A 16 -31.54 18.92 57.96
C LEU A 16 -31.24 17.45 58.21
N SER A 17 -30.97 17.20 59.49
CA SER A 17 -30.77 15.94 60.19
C SER A 17 -32.01 15.04 60.16
N GLY A 18 -31.83 13.76 59.90
CA GLY A 18 -32.86 12.72 60.06
C GLY A 18 -32.25 11.32 60.11
N THR A 19 -32.22 10.75 61.31
CA THR A 19 -31.76 9.40 61.68
C THR A 19 -32.62 8.32 61.03
N LEU A 20 -32.04 7.31 60.36
CA LEU A 20 -32.75 6.06 60.08
C LEU A 20 -31.82 4.83 59.89
N LEU A 21 -31.87 3.94 60.88
CA LEU A 21 -31.80 2.48 60.83
C LEU A 21 -30.66 1.77 60.06
N LEU A 22 -29.74 1.20 60.86
CA LEU A 22 -28.93 0.03 60.54
C LEU A 22 -29.84 -1.17 60.25
N VAL A 23 -29.86 -1.62 59.00
CA VAL A 23 -30.27 -2.98 58.62
C VAL A 23 -29.12 -3.58 57.82
N GLY A 24 -28.56 -4.66 58.36
CA GLY A 24 -27.54 -5.45 57.69
C GLY A 24 -28.09 -6.04 56.39
N ALA A 25 -27.48 -5.65 55.28
CA ALA A 25 -27.55 -6.39 54.04
C ALA A 25 -26.14 -6.87 53.74
N THR A 26 -25.91 -8.17 53.93
CA THR A 26 -24.79 -8.88 53.33
C THR A 26 -24.87 -8.64 51.83
N ALA A 27 -24.05 -7.72 51.31
CA ALA A 27 -23.78 -7.63 49.90
C ALA A 27 -23.06 -8.93 49.51
N VAL A 28 -23.85 -9.89 49.04
CA VAL A 28 -23.34 -10.94 48.17
C VAL A 28 -22.70 -10.20 47.01
N LEU A 29 -21.38 -10.23 46.95
CA LEU A 29 -20.65 -9.86 45.75
C LEU A 29 -21.15 -10.83 44.67
N ALA A 30 -22.07 -10.34 43.83
CA ALA A 30 -22.37 -11.01 42.60
C ALA A 30 -21.09 -10.96 41.77
N GLU A 31 -20.43 -12.12 41.65
CA GLU A 31 -19.37 -12.36 40.70
C GLU A 31 -19.84 -11.84 39.34
N SER A 32 -19.28 -10.72 38.89
CA SER A 32 -19.45 -10.29 37.51
C SER A 32 -18.59 -11.22 36.65
N GLN A 33 -19.15 -12.37 36.30
CA GLN A 33 -18.69 -13.14 35.15
C GLN A 33 -19.02 -12.31 33.90
N GLY A 34 -18.12 -11.38 33.60
CA GLY A 34 -17.95 -10.87 32.25
C GLY A 34 -17.10 -11.88 31.50
N ASP A 35 -17.76 -12.86 30.88
CA ASP A 35 -17.17 -13.72 29.86
C ASP A 35 -16.69 -12.83 28.70
N SER A 36 -15.40 -12.49 28.70
CA SER A 36 -14.73 -12.06 27.48
C SER A 36 -14.53 -13.28 26.60
N PRO A 37 -14.83 -13.22 25.30
CA PRO A 37 -15.08 -14.39 24.48
C PRO A 37 -13.78 -14.94 23.87
N MET A 38 -12.78 -15.17 24.70
CA MET A 38 -11.70 -16.09 24.39
C MET A 38 -11.95 -17.36 25.17
N ALA A 39 -12.61 -18.33 24.54
CA ALA A 39 -12.79 -19.66 25.10
C ALA A 39 -11.47 -20.48 25.16
N THR A 40 -10.38 -19.91 25.68
CA THR A 40 -9.11 -20.61 25.91
C THR A 40 -8.35 -20.04 27.13
N VAL A 41 -9.01 -19.98 28.29
CA VAL A 41 -8.28 -19.87 29.59
C VAL A 41 -7.17 -20.95 29.66
N ALA A 42 -7.43 -22.15 29.13
CA ALA A 42 -6.49 -23.26 29.10
C ALA A 42 -5.22 -23.03 28.24
N CYS A 43 -5.29 -22.27 27.14
CA CYS A 43 -4.09 -22.00 26.34
C CYS A 43 -3.19 -20.96 27.01
N LEU A 44 -3.80 -19.96 27.68
CA LEU A 44 -3.07 -18.90 28.38
C LEU A 44 -2.20 -19.47 29.53
N ASP A 45 -2.66 -20.53 30.18
CA ASP A 45 -1.94 -21.19 31.27
C ASP A 45 -0.53 -21.69 30.87
N CYS A 46 -0.31 -21.99 29.59
CA CYS A 46 0.99 -22.41 29.04
C CYS A 46 1.61 -21.42 28.05
N HIS A 47 0.80 -20.62 27.34
CA HIS A 47 1.23 -19.74 26.24
C HIS A 47 1.05 -18.25 26.55
N GLN A 48 1.27 -17.84 27.80
CA GLN A 48 1.04 -16.47 28.24
C GLN A 48 1.68 -15.41 27.33
N GLU A 49 2.98 -15.55 27.03
CA GLU A 49 3.70 -14.60 26.18
C GLU A 49 3.14 -14.54 24.75
N GLN A 50 2.82 -15.69 24.16
CA GLN A 50 2.30 -15.73 22.79
C GLN A 50 0.90 -15.12 22.71
N VAL A 51 0.06 -15.34 23.72
CA VAL A 51 -1.27 -14.75 23.79
C VAL A 51 -1.17 -13.22 23.96
N GLU A 52 -0.25 -12.74 24.80
CA GLU A 52 -0.01 -11.30 24.99
C GLU A 52 0.46 -10.62 23.70
N GLN A 53 1.38 -11.24 22.96
CA GLN A 53 1.85 -10.74 21.66
C GLN A 53 0.74 -10.77 20.59
N PHE A 54 0.00 -11.87 20.50
CA PHE A 54 -1.10 -12.02 19.55
C PHE A 54 -2.20 -10.99 19.80
N ALA A 55 -2.53 -10.71 21.07
CA ALA A 55 -3.55 -9.73 21.46
C ALA A 55 -3.28 -8.31 20.92
N ALA A 56 -2.01 -7.95 20.70
CA ALA A 56 -1.63 -6.66 20.09
C ALA A 56 -1.87 -6.61 18.57
N THR A 57 -1.93 -7.76 17.90
CA THR A 57 -2.10 -7.84 16.45
C THR A 57 -3.49 -7.39 15.99
N PRO A 58 -3.69 -7.08 14.69
CA PRO A 58 -5.02 -6.82 14.16
C PRO A 58 -6.00 -7.99 14.36
N HIS A 59 -5.55 -9.24 14.24
CA HIS A 59 -6.38 -10.42 14.50
C HIS A 59 -6.78 -10.53 15.97
N GLY A 60 -5.82 -10.42 16.90
CA GLY A 60 -6.09 -10.48 18.34
C GLY A 60 -7.06 -9.40 18.81
N ARG A 61 -6.91 -8.17 18.31
CA ARG A 61 -7.87 -7.08 18.57
C ARG A 61 -9.26 -7.38 17.99
N SER A 62 -9.33 -7.86 16.75
CA SER A 62 -10.61 -8.15 16.09
C SER A 62 -11.40 -9.23 16.85
N PHE A 63 -10.70 -10.29 17.29
CA PHE A 63 -11.31 -11.41 18.03
C PHE A 63 -11.75 -11.02 19.44
N ALA A 64 -11.05 -10.09 20.10
CA ALA A 64 -11.44 -9.56 21.42
C ALA A 64 -12.75 -8.75 21.39
N PHE A 65 -13.06 -8.11 20.27
CA PHE A 65 -14.24 -7.24 20.13
C PHE A 65 -15.43 -7.88 19.42
N GLY A 66 -15.36 -9.18 19.08
CA GLY A 66 -16.48 -9.92 18.48
C GLY A 66 -17.02 -9.23 17.23
N ASP A 67 -16.14 -8.99 16.26
CA ASP A 67 -16.48 -8.34 15.01
C ASP A 67 -17.26 -9.28 14.05
N ARG A 68 -17.23 -9.00 12.74
CA ARG A 68 -18.16 -9.59 11.74
C ARG A 68 -18.18 -11.13 11.66
N HIS A 69 -17.20 -11.81 12.26
CA HIS A 69 -17.07 -13.27 12.27
C HIS A 69 -17.32 -13.91 13.65
N GLY A 70 -17.84 -13.16 14.62
CA GLY A 70 -18.01 -13.63 15.99
C GLY A 70 -16.68 -13.72 16.74
N SER A 71 -16.71 -14.30 17.93
CA SER A 71 -15.51 -14.49 18.76
C SER A 71 -14.71 -15.70 18.31
N ALA A 72 -13.84 -15.51 17.31
CA ALA A 72 -12.87 -16.53 16.92
C ALA A 72 -11.86 -16.80 18.05
N THR A 73 -11.47 -18.06 18.21
CA THR A 73 -10.51 -18.53 19.22
C THR A 73 -9.19 -18.98 18.57
N CYS A 74 -8.19 -19.37 19.39
CA CYS A 74 -6.94 -19.96 18.92
C CYS A 74 -7.18 -21.15 17.97
N GLU A 75 -8.18 -21.98 18.29
CA GLU A 75 -8.54 -23.19 17.53
C GLU A 75 -9.09 -22.88 16.13
N THR A 76 -9.54 -21.65 15.87
CA THR A 76 -9.95 -21.21 14.53
C THR A 76 -8.81 -21.39 13.51
N CYS A 77 -7.58 -21.11 13.94
CA CYS A 77 -6.37 -21.27 13.13
C CYS A 77 -5.62 -22.57 13.46
N HIS A 78 -5.67 -23.02 14.71
CA HIS A 78 -4.85 -24.12 15.22
C HIS A 78 -5.57 -25.47 15.32
N GLY A 79 -6.86 -25.52 14.99
CA GLY A 79 -7.67 -26.73 15.14
C GLY A 79 -7.91 -27.09 16.61
N ASP A 80 -8.54 -28.24 16.84
CA ASP A 80 -8.79 -28.78 18.18
C ASP A 80 -7.48 -29.02 18.94
N GLY A 81 -7.32 -28.35 20.08
CA GLY A 81 -6.12 -28.41 20.91
C GLY A 81 -6.11 -29.53 21.95
N ALA A 82 -7.18 -30.32 22.10
CA ALA A 82 -7.31 -31.30 23.18
C ALA A 82 -6.14 -32.29 23.26
N ARG A 83 -5.74 -32.84 22.10
CA ARG A 83 -4.62 -33.77 22.03
C ARG A 83 -3.29 -33.11 22.40
N HIS A 84 -3.07 -31.88 21.93
CA HIS A 84 -1.89 -31.10 22.29
C HIS A 84 -1.80 -30.82 23.80
N ILE A 85 -2.94 -30.53 24.46
CA ILE A 85 -2.99 -30.34 25.91
C ILE A 85 -2.61 -31.63 26.66
N GLU A 86 -3.04 -32.80 26.16
CA GLU A 86 -2.74 -34.10 26.78
C GLU A 86 -1.27 -34.52 26.62
N THR A 87 -0.69 -34.28 25.43
CA THR A 87 0.65 -34.78 25.10
C THR A 87 1.75 -33.75 25.33
N ASN A 88 1.39 -32.47 25.37
CA ASN A 88 2.31 -31.33 25.33
C ASN A 88 3.25 -31.37 24.10
N ASP A 89 2.82 -32.01 23.00
CA ASP A 89 3.58 -32.13 21.76
C ASP A 89 3.11 -31.07 20.73
N PRO A 90 3.97 -30.17 20.24
CA PRO A 90 3.63 -29.23 19.17
C PRO A 90 3.24 -29.88 17.83
N ALA A 91 3.52 -31.17 17.63
CA ALA A 91 3.06 -31.90 16.45
C ALA A 91 1.56 -32.25 16.50
N ASP A 92 0.95 -32.20 17.68
CA ASP A 92 -0.47 -32.53 17.91
C ASP A 92 -1.40 -31.30 17.80
N ILE A 93 -0.88 -30.13 17.39
CA ILE A 93 -1.65 -28.92 17.09
C ILE A 93 -1.39 -28.48 15.65
N VAL A 94 -2.41 -27.93 14.96
CA VAL A 94 -2.22 -27.42 13.60
C VAL A 94 -1.30 -26.21 13.63
N ASN A 95 -0.30 -26.20 12.76
CA ASN A 95 0.51 -25.02 12.48
C ASN A 95 0.25 -24.57 11.04
N PRO A 96 -0.47 -23.44 10.82
CA PRO A 96 -0.76 -22.92 9.49
C PRO A 96 0.46 -22.69 8.59
N GLY A 97 1.64 -22.42 9.17
CA GLY A 97 2.90 -22.25 8.45
C GLY A 97 3.56 -23.57 8.02
N ARG A 98 3.08 -24.72 8.52
CA ARG A 98 3.54 -26.06 8.12
C ARG A 98 2.54 -26.79 7.21
N LEU A 99 1.35 -26.23 7.03
CA LEU A 99 0.37 -26.76 6.08
C LEU A 99 0.86 -26.59 4.64
N SER A 100 0.21 -27.31 3.72
CA SER A 100 0.36 -26.99 2.31
C SER A 100 -0.10 -25.55 2.06
N ILE A 101 0.47 -24.88 1.05
CA ILE A 101 0.08 -23.51 0.70
C ILE A 101 -1.42 -23.44 0.39
N GLU A 102 -1.97 -24.48 -0.22
CA GLU A 102 -3.40 -24.55 -0.53
C GLU A 102 -4.26 -24.62 0.74
N ASP A 103 -3.91 -25.49 1.69
CA ASP A 103 -4.68 -25.64 2.93
C ASP A 103 -4.56 -24.41 3.83
N SER A 104 -3.36 -23.86 3.96
CA SER A 104 -3.11 -22.60 4.68
C SER A 104 -3.89 -21.44 4.05
N THR A 105 -3.85 -21.32 2.72
CA THR A 105 -4.64 -20.31 1.98
C THR A 105 -6.13 -20.47 2.23
N ARG A 106 -6.66 -21.70 2.16
CA ARG A 106 -8.08 -21.98 2.35
C ARG A 106 -8.54 -21.50 3.73
N GLN A 107 -7.79 -21.85 4.77
CA GLN A 107 -8.07 -21.42 6.13
C GLN A 107 -8.12 -19.89 6.28
N CYS A 108 -7.20 -19.16 5.64
CA CYS A 108 -7.24 -17.70 5.65
C CYS A 108 -8.46 -17.14 4.88
N LEU A 109 -8.77 -17.73 3.73
CA LEU A 109 -9.86 -17.29 2.86
C LEU A 109 -11.26 -17.65 3.38
N ASP A 110 -11.38 -18.61 4.31
CA ASP A 110 -12.67 -18.91 4.95
C ASP A 110 -13.26 -17.68 5.65
N CYS A 111 -12.41 -16.76 6.14
CA CYS A 111 -12.83 -15.45 6.66
C CYS A 111 -12.46 -14.28 5.73
N HIS A 112 -11.30 -14.32 5.07
CA HIS A 112 -10.84 -13.18 4.26
C HIS A 112 -11.31 -13.22 2.80
N GLY A 113 -11.88 -14.32 2.31
CA GLY A 113 -12.19 -14.54 0.90
C GLY A 113 -13.28 -13.63 0.33
N GLU A 114 -14.17 -13.12 1.19
CA GLU A 114 -15.22 -12.16 0.78
C GLU A 114 -14.73 -10.71 0.78
N ASN A 115 -13.54 -10.42 1.33
CA ASN A 115 -13.00 -9.08 1.34
C ASN A 115 -12.58 -8.66 -0.07
N ALA A 116 -12.94 -7.43 -0.45
CA ALA A 116 -12.63 -6.86 -1.76
C ALA A 116 -11.14 -7.05 -2.15
N ALA A 117 -10.23 -6.85 -1.19
CA ALA A 117 -8.78 -7.00 -1.40
C ALA A 117 -8.34 -8.43 -1.71
N GLN A 118 -9.07 -9.48 -1.30
CA GLN A 118 -8.69 -10.88 -1.53
C GLN A 118 -9.51 -11.58 -2.60
N THR A 119 -10.55 -10.92 -3.16
CA THR A 119 -11.43 -11.49 -4.19
C THR A 119 -10.70 -12.01 -5.43
N HIS A 120 -9.52 -11.48 -5.73
CA HIS A 120 -8.70 -11.86 -6.89
C HIS A 120 -7.50 -12.76 -6.56
N TRP A 121 -7.42 -13.26 -5.32
CA TRP A 121 -6.33 -14.14 -4.89
C TRP A 121 -6.28 -15.45 -5.67
N LEU A 122 -7.44 -16.09 -5.84
CA LEU A 122 -7.55 -17.32 -6.61
C LEU A 122 -7.29 -17.01 -8.09
N GLY A 123 -6.23 -17.58 -8.64
CA GLY A 123 -5.71 -17.26 -9.96
C GLY A 123 -4.78 -16.05 -9.99
N SER A 124 -4.32 -15.53 -8.86
CA SER A 124 -3.35 -14.42 -8.84
C SER A 124 -1.96 -14.87 -9.32
N ALA A 125 -1.13 -13.90 -9.67
CA ALA A 125 0.26 -14.15 -10.08
C ALA A 125 1.12 -14.74 -8.94
N HIS A 126 0.80 -14.41 -7.68
CA HIS A 126 1.49 -14.92 -6.49
C HIS A 126 1.02 -16.33 -6.17
N GLN A 127 -0.30 -16.56 -6.11
CA GLN A 127 -0.84 -17.89 -5.83
C GLN A 127 -0.36 -18.93 -6.85
N ARG A 128 -0.41 -18.61 -8.16
CA ARG A 128 0.09 -19.52 -9.21
C ARG A 128 1.59 -19.80 -9.16
N ARG A 129 2.36 -18.99 -8.43
CA ARG A 129 3.79 -19.19 -8.21
C ARG A 129 4.10 -19.86 -6.87
N GLY A 130 3.07 -20.32 -6.16
CA GLY A 130 3.24 -20.98 -4.87
C GLY A 130 3.69 -20.01 -3.78
N VAL A 131 3.18 -18.78 -3.79
CA VAL A 131 3.31 -17.85 -2.66
C VAL A 131 2.03 -17.94 -1.84
N GLY A 132 2.17 -18.26 -0.56
CA GLY A 132 1.10 -18.32 0.43
C GLY A 132 0.97 -17.03 1.23
N CYS A 133 -0.12 -16.92 2.00
CA CYS A 133 -0.42 -15.74 2.82
C CYS A 133 0.71 -15.47 3.84
N LEU A 134 1.21 -16.53 4.47
CA LEU A 134 2.21 -16.47 5.53
C LEU A 134 3.65 -16.22 5.03
N ASP A 135 3.89 -16.28 3.71
CA ASP A 135 5.18 -15.87 3.15
C ASP A 135 5.37 -14.35 3.22
N CYS A 136 4.26 -13.61 3.39
CA CYS A 136 4.25 -12.17 3.57
C CYS A 136 3.68 -11.74 4.92
N HIS A 137 2.66 -12.43 5.45
CA HIS A 137 1.92 -12.04 6.65
C HIS A 137 2.28 -12.89 7.88
N GLY A 138 2.86 -12.25 8.89
CA GLY A 138 2.97 -12.72 10.26
C GLY A 138 1.74 -12.32 11.07
N VAL A 139 1.17 -13.26 11.80
CA VAL A 139 -0.11 -13.05 12.54
C VAL A 139 0.06 -13.09 14.06
N HIS A 140 1.25 -13.43 14.56
CA HIS A 140 1.48 -13.59 16.01
C HIS A 140 2.17 -12.41 16.68
N GLU A 141 2.80 -11.51 15.91
CA GLU A 141 3.52 -10.36 16.47
C GLU A 141 3.32 -9.12 15.58
N GLU A 142 2.90 -8.00 16.17
CA GLU A 142 2.63 -6.75 15.43
C GLU A 142 3.91 -6.11 14.88
N THR A 143 5.05 -6.32 15.55
CA THR A 143 6.34 -5.69 15.24
C THR A 143 7.28 -6.56 14.41
N ALA A 144 6.90 -7.81 14.13
CA ALA A 144 7.73 -8.70 13.34
C ALA A 144 7.85 -8.20 11.88
N PRO A 145 8.97 -8.45 11.18
CA PRO A 145 9.16 -8.01 9.80
C PRO A 145 8.12 -8.52 8.81
N ASP A 146 7.46 -9.63 9.10
CA ASP A 146 6.37 -10.22 8.32
C ASP A 146 4.98 -9.71 8.76
N SER A 147 4.84 -8.94 9.84
CA SER A 147 3.53 -8.42 10.28
C SER A 147 2.88 -7.49 9.26
N MET A 148 3.65 -7.03 8.26
CA MET A 148 3.24 -6.11 7.20
C MET A 148 2.66 -4.79 7.73
N THR A 149 2.88 -4.44 9.00
CA THR A 149 2.39 -3.21 9.62
C THR A 149 3.30 -2.02 9.33
N ALA A 150 4.62 -2.22 9.29
CA ALA A 150 5.61 -1.20 8.97
C ALA A 150 5.82 -1.01 7.45
N VAL A 151 6.05 0.23 7.01
CA VAL A 151 6.23 0.60 5.58
C VAL A 151 7.49 -0.03 4.98
N GLU A 152 8.58 -0.01 5.74
CA GLU A 152 9.88 -0.54 5.34
C GLU A 152 9.82 -2.06 5.19
N ALA A 153 9.17 -2.72 6.16
CA ALA A 153 8.94 -4.16 6.15
C ALA A 153 8.17 -4.61 4.90
N ARG A 154 7.07 -3.91 4.56
CA ARG A 154 6.29 -4.18 3.33
C ARG A 154 7.12 -4.06 2.06
N THR A 155 7.98 -3.04 2.00
CA THR A 155 8.80 -2.77 0.82
C THR A 155 9.89 -3.83 0.65
N GLU A 156 10.57 -4.20 1.73
CA GLU A 156 11.62 -5.23 1.68
C GLU A 156 11.05 -6.63 1.43
N ALA A 157 9.86 -6.95 1.94
CA ALA A 157 9.16 -8.19 1.60
C ALA A 157 8.96 -8.35 0.09
N CYS A 158 8.53 -7.28 -0.61
CA CYS A 158 8.44 -7.28 -2.07
C CYS A 158 9.82 -7.49 -2.73
N TYR A 159 10.84 -6.76 -2.26
CA TYR A 159 12.17 -6.81 -2.84
C TYR A 159 12.88 -8.13 -2.66
N SER A 160 12.55 -8.93 -1.64
CA SER A 160 13.11 -10.26 -1.43
C SER A 160 13.08 -11.10 -2.72
N CYS A 161 11.99 -10.99 -3.48
CA CYS A 161 11.78 -11.65 -4.76
C CYS A 161 11.94 -10.70 -5.97
N HIS A 162 11.43 -9.46 -5.88
CA HIS A 162 11.44 -8.47 -6.97
C HIS A 162 12.73 -7.62 -7.00
N GLN A 163 13.87 -8.29 -7.18
CA GLN A 163 15.20 -7.65 -7.14
C GLN A 163 15.47 -6.73 -8.35
N ASP A 164 14.83 -6.99 -9.48
CA ASP A 164 14.88 -6.13 -10.67
C ASP A 164 14.23 -4.77 -10.38
N VAL A 165 13.04 -4.78 -9.78
CA VAL A 165 12.34 -3.57 -9.32
C VAL A 165 13.19 -2.86 -8.27
N ARG A 166 13.78 -3.59 -7.31
CA ARG A 166 14.71 -3.01 -6.32
C ARG A 166 15.84 -2.24 -6.99
N SER A 167 16.42 -2.78 -8.07
CA SER A 167 17.46 -2.13 -8.85
C SER A 167 16.95 -0.87 -9.55
N ASP A 168 15.76 -0.94 -10.18
CA ASP A 168 15.14 0.20 -10.85
C ASP A 168 14.87 1.37 -9.90
N MET A 169 14.36 1.08 -8.70
CA MET A 169 14.08 2.08 -7.65
C MET A 169 15.36 2.74 -7.10
N ARG A 170 16.55 2.25 -7.47
CA ARG A 170 17.84 2.86 -7.13
C ARG A 170 18.39 3.77 -8.22
N LYS A 171 17.77 3.81 -9.41
CA LYS A 171 18.16 4.68 -10.52
C LYS A 171 17.95 6.16 -10.19
N VAL A 172 18.55 7.05 -10.98
CA VAL A 172 18.55 8.50 -10.72
C VAL A 172 17.15 9.09 -10.64
N SER A 173 16.23 8.65 -11.50
CA SER A 173 14.82 9.01 -11.44
C SER A 173 14.01 7.78 -11.04
N HIS A 174 13.27 7.88 -9.94
CA HIS A 174 12.35 6.85 -9.43
C HIS A 174 11.18 7.53 -8.71
N HIS A 175 10.10 6.80 -8.49
CA HIS A 175 9.05 7.21 -7.57
C HIS A 175 9.55 7.10 -6.11
N PRO A 176 9.09 7.95 -5.18
CA PRO A 176 9.68 8.08 -3.84
C PRO A 176 9.33 6.94 -2.85
N VAL A 177 9.38 5.68 -3.29
CA VAL A 177 9.19 4.50 -2.44
C VAL A 177 10.39 4.28 -1.53
N ARG A 178 11.61 4.46 -2.06
CA ARG A 178 12.86 4.31 -1.28
C ARG A 178 12.95 5.34 -0.15
N GLU A 179 12.39 6.51 -0.39
CA GLU A 179 12.28 7.61 0.57
C GLU A 179 11.11 7.43 1.55
N GLY A 180 10.36 6.32 1.48
CA GLY A 180 9.25 6.01 2.40
C GLY A 180 7.99 6.85 2.21
N LYS A 181 7.90 7.66 1.15
CA LYS A 181 6.74 8.54 0.89
C LYS A 181 5.59 7.83 0.19
N MET A 182 5.85 6.65 -0.34
CA MET A 182 4.86 5.80 -1.00
C MET A 182 5.33 4.34 -0.93
N THR A 183 4.48 3.41 -1.34
CA THR A 183 4.79 1.97 -1.30
C THR A 183 4.43 1.31 -2.62
N CYS A 184 4.86 0.06 -2.80
CA CYS A 184 4.41 -0.79 -3.91
C CYS A 184 2.88 -0.87 -3.96
N LEU A 185 2.24 -0.90 -2.78
CA LEU A 185 0.78 -0.98 -2.60
C LEU A 185 0.04 0.29 -3.03
N SER A 186 0.74 1.39 -3.28
CA SER A 186 0.13 2.58 -3.88
C SER A 186 -0.26 2.34 -5.35
N CYS A 187 0.36 1.36 -6.00
CA CYS A 187 0.14 1.05 -7.41
C CYS A 187 -0.41 -0.36 -7.63
N HIS A 188 0.05 -1.34 -6.83
CA HIS A 188 -0.21 -2.76 -7.02
C HIS A 188 -1.08 -3.35 -5.91
N ASP A 189 -1.90 -4.33 -6.26
CA ASP A 189 -2.54 -5.25 -5.32
C ASP A 189 -1.76 -6.58 -5.32
N PRO A 190 -1.03 -6.92 -4.25
CA PRO A 190 -0.30 -8.19 -4.16
C PRO A 190 -1.26 -9.38 -4.11
N HIS A 191 -2.53 -9.18 -3.76
CA HIS A 191 -3.51 -10.25 -3.78
C HIS A 191 -4.07 -10.51 -5.18
N GLY A 192 -3.78 -9.64 -6.15
CA GLY A 192 -4.25 -9.76 -7.53
C GLY A 192 -5.25 -8.67 -7.90
N ALA A 193 -5.28 -8.32 -9.18
CA ALA A 193 -6.29 -7.44 -9.75
C ALA A 193 -6.59 -7.88 -11.19
N PRO A 194 -7.76 -7.54 -11.75
CA PRO A 194 -8.10 -7.88 -13.13
C PRO A 194 -7.24 -7.12 -14.16
N SER A 195 -6.62 -6.01 -13.74
CA SER A 195 -5.73 -5.21 -14.58
C SER A 195 -4.36 -5.89 -14.75
N LYS A 196 -3.74 -5.65 -15.92
CA LYS A 196 -2.39 -6.18 -16.19
C LYS A 196 -1.39 -5.63 -15.18
N GLY A 197 -0.64 -6.52 -14.55
CA GLY A 197 0.34 -6.16 -13.52
C GLY A 197 -0.27 -5.93 -12.14
N ASN A 198 -1.51 -6.39 -11.91
CA ASN A 198 -2.24 -6.26 -10.66
C ASN A 198 -2.33 -4.80 -10.18
N LEU A 199 -2.74 -3.87 -11.03
CA LEU A 199 -2.83 -2.46 -10.67
C LEU A 199 -4.11 -2.14 -9.89
N ASN A 200 -4.02 -1.20 -8.95
CA ASN A 200 -5.14 -0.66 -8.16
C ASN A 200 -6.09 0.26 -8.96
N ALA A 201 -6.14 0.09 -10.28
CA ALA A 201 -7.04 0.76 -11.20
C ALA A 201 -7.28 -0.15 -12.42
N ALA A 202 -8.33 0.14 -13.20
CA ALA A 202 -8.65 -0.67 -14.38
C ALA A 202 -7.60 -0.50 -15.50
N THR A 203 -7.00 0.69 -15.62
CA THR A 203 -5.95 0.99 -16.60
C THR A 203 -4.74 1.67 -15.98
N VAL A 204 -3.61 1.61 -16.69
CA VAL A 204 -2.37 2.35 -16.33
C VAL A 204 -2.67 3.83 -16.16
N ASN A 205 -3.34 4.45 -17.14
CA ASN A 205 -3.55 5.88 -17.15
C ASN A 205 -4.43 6.32 -15.98
N GLU A 206 -5.50 5.59 -15.68
CA GLU A 206 -6.33 5.88 -14.51
C GLU A 206 -5.55 5.79 -13.20
N LEU A 207 -4.66 4.80 -13.06
CA LEU A 207 -3.78 4.71 -11.90
C LEU A 207 -2.91 5.97 -11.79
N CYS A 208 -2.26 6.37 -12.89
CA CYS A 208 -1.42 7.57 -12.91
C CYS A 208 -2.23 8.82 -12.53
N TYR A 209 -3.48 8.95 -13.00
CA TYR A 209 -4.34 10.10 -12.73
C TYR A 209 -4.85 10.19 -11.29
N GLN A 210 -4.72 9.14 -10.47
CA GLN A 210 -5.03 9.24 -9.04
C GLN A 210 -4.12 10.26 -8.33
N CYS A 211 -2.89 10.46 -8.83
CA CYS A 211 -1.95 11.46 -8.33
C CYS A 211 -1.67 12.57 -9.35
N HIS A 212 -1.46 12.21 -10.62
CA HIS A 212 -1.18 13.15 -11.72
C HIS A 212 -2.45 13.64 -12.39
N THR A 213 -3.37 14.16 -11.58
CA THR A 213 -4.70 14.62 -12.00
C THR A 213 -4.64 15.67 -13.11
N GLU A 214 -3.58 16.48 -13.11
CA GLU A 214 -3.35 17.54 -14.09
C GLU A 214 -3.04 17.00 -15.50
N LYS A 215 -2.87 15.69 -15.67
CA LYS A 215 -2.56 15.02 -16.94
C LYS A 215 -3.74 14.26 -17.54
N ARG A 216 -4.90 14.24 -16.88
CA ARG A 216 -6.06 13.41 -17.26
C ARG A 216 -6.77 13.84 -18.55
N GLY A 217 -6.75 15.13 -18.86
CA GLY A 217 -7.55 15.68 -19.96
C GLY A 217 -9.07 15.62 -19.71
N PRO A 218 -9.90 15.79 -20.75
CA PRO A 218 -9.50 15.97 -22.14
C PRO A 218 -8.80 17.32 -22.37
N PHE A 219 -7.78 17.32 -23.23
CA PHE A 219 -7.18 18.56 -23.70
C PHE A 219 -7.73 18.93 -25.08
N LEU A 220 -7.70 20.23 -25.44
CA LEU A 220 -8.03 20.67 -26.80
C LEU A 220 -7.06 20.06 -27.82
N TRP A 221 -5.77 20.09 -27.49
CA TRP A 221 -4.69 19.48 -28.26
C TRP A 221 -4.05 18.39 -27.42
N GLU A 222 -4.37 17.13 -27.70
CA GLU A 222 -3.82 15.98 -26.99
C GLU A 222 -2.56 15.45 -27.66
N HIS A 223 -1.60 15.00 -26.86
CA HIS A 223 -0.49 14.21 -27.36
C HIS A 223 -0.91 12.75 -27.39
N ALA A 224 -1.12 12.17 -28.58
CA ALA A 224 -1.73 10.85 -28.74
C ALA A 224 -1.11 9.74 -27.86
N PRO A 225 0.23 9.61 -27.74
CA PRO A 225 0.84 8.62 -26.83
C PRO A 225 0.44 8.77 -25.36
N VAL A 226 0.20 9.99 -24.89
CA VAL A 226 -0.17 10.27 -23.49
C VAL A 226 -1.59 9.83 -23.19
N ARG A 227 -2.52 10.05 -24.13
CA ARG A 227 -3.90 9.57 -24.04
C ARG A 227 -3.98 8.04 -24.04
N GLU A 228 -3.08 7.39 -24.75
CA GLU A 228 -3.11 5.93 -24.94
C GLU A 228 -2.46 5.18 -23.78
N ASN A 229 -1.21 5.51 -23.43
CA ASN A 229 -0.49 4.81 -22.36
C ASN A 229 0.71 5.64 -21.85
N CYS A 230 0.68 6.01 -20.57
CA CYS A 230 1.79 6.71 -19.90
C CYS A 230 3.14 5.98 -20.04
N LEU A 231 3.13 4.64 -20.09
CA LEU A 231 4.33 3.80 -20.14
C LEU A 231 5.01 3.79 -21.51
N THR A 232 4.39 4.37 -22.54
CA THR A 232 5.05 4.58 -23.84
C THR A 232 6.32 5.43 -23.66
N CYS A 233 6.29 6.38 -22.74
CA CYS A 233 7.41 7.29 -22.47
C CYS A 233 8.02 7.12 -21.08
N HIS A 234 7.29 6.55 -20.11
CA HIS A 234 7.72 6.46 -18.72
C HIS A 234 8.00 5.02 -18.24
N SER A 235 9.10 4.85 -17.51
CA SER A 235 9.43 3.66 -16.71
C SER A 235 9.00 3.90 -15.25
N PRO A 236 7.93 3.27 -14.76
CA PRO A 236 7.28 3.67 -13.51
C PRO A 236 8.10 3.31 -12.27
N HIS A 237 9.02 2.35 -12.35
CA HIS A 237 9.88 1.97 -11.23
C HIS A 237 11.17 2.79 -11.21
N GLY A 238 11.78 3.00 -12.38
CA GLY A 238 12.92 3.92 -12.44
C GLY A 238 13.61 3.99 -13.78
N SER A 239 14.36 5.07 -13.96
CA SER A 239 15.15 5.34 -15.14
C SER A 239 16.41 6.14 -14.80
N ASN A 240 17.44 5.95 -15.63
CA ASN A 240 18.62 6.82 -15.62
C ASN A 240 18.34 8.16 -16.31
N HIS A 241 17.21 8.27 -17.02
CA HIS A 241 16.74 9.52 -17.60
C HIS A 241 15.76 10.22 -16.65
N LEU A 242 15.84 11.54 -16.60
CA LEU A 242 15.01 12.36 -15.74
C LEU A 242 13.51 12.15 -16.03
N LYS A 243 12.68 12.37 -15.01
CA LYS A 243 11.22 12.23 -15.12
C LYS A 243 10.81 10.84 -15.60
N LEU A 244 11.56 9.82 -15.17
CA LEU A 244 11.26 8.41 -15.44
C LEU A 244 11.24 8.07 -16.93
N GLN A 245 11.90 8.83 -17.80
CA GLN A 245 11.79 8.60 -19.24
C GLN A 245 12.44 7.28 -19.67
N THR A 246 11.85 6.55 -20.61
CA THR A 246 12.44 5.32 -21.16
C THR A 246 13.69 5.58 -22.00
N THR A 247 13.85 6.80 -22.53
CA THR A 247 15.01 7.26 -23.31
C THR A 247 15.19 8.76 -23.11
N SER A 248 16.39 9.30 -23.28
CA SER A 248 16.63 10.74 -23.20
C SER A 248 15.99 11.53 -24.35
N VAL A 249 15.68 12.79 -24.09
CA VAL A 249 15.42 13.81 -25.13
C VAL A 249 16.74 14.09 -25.88
N PRO A 250 16.75 14.27 -27.22
CA PRO A 250 15.59 14.31 -28.13
C PRO A 250 15.11 12.95 -28.63
N TYR A 251 15.85 11.86 -28.37
CA TYR A 251 15.61 10.57 -29.01
C TYR A 251 14.25 9.97 -28.70
N ILE A 252 13.70 10.19 -27.49
CA ILE A 252 12.34 9.76 -27.16
C ILE A 252 11.28 10.39 -28.09
N CYS A 253 11.48 11.63 -28.53
CA CYS A 253 10.61 12.31 -29.49
C CYS A 253 10.84 11.76 -30.91
N GLN A 254 12.11 11.51 -31.26
CA GLN A 254 12.51 11.05 -32.59
C GLN A 254 12.12 9.61 -32.89
N GLN A 255 11.72 8.82 -31.88
CA GLN A 255 11.12 7.50 -32.11
C GLN A 255 9.80 7.59 -32.91
N CYS A 256 9.08 8.72 -32.81
CA CYS A 256 7.82 8.93 -33.54
C CYS A 256 7.90 10.10 -34.53
N HIS A 257 8.62 11.18 -34.19
CA HIS A 257 8.69 12.39 -35.01
C HIS A 257 9.85 12.36 -36.01
N LEU A 258 9.72 11.52 -37.04
CA LEU A 258 10.72 11.34 -38.10
C LEU A 258 10.52 12.25 -39.33
N ASN A 259 9.60 13.23 -39.24
CA ASN A 259 9.22 14.09 -40.35
C ASN A 259 10.36 15.01 -40.83
N THR A 260 10.18 15.60 -42.02
CA THR A 260 11.10 16.58 -42.60
C THR A 260 11.36 17.77 -41.67
N ARG A 261 12.55 18.40 -41.79
CA ARG A 261 13.07 19.54 -40.99
C ARG A 261 13.72 19.11 -39.67
N HIS A 262 13.64 19.95 -38.63
CA HIS A 262 14.37 19.76 -37.38
C HIS A 262 13.99 18.47 -36.62
N PRO A 263 12.76 17.91 -36.65
CA PRO A 263 12.46 16.66 -35.94
C PRO A 263 13.19 15.45 -36.53
N GLY A 264 13.25 15.33 -37.87
CA GLY A 264 13.95 14.26 -38.58
C GLY A 264 15.46 14.49 -38.74
N THR A 265 16.02 15.55 -38.17
CA THR A 265 17.48 15.76 -38.16
C THR A 265 18.11 14.86 -37.11
N LEU A 266 19.10 14.04 -37.47
CA LEU A 266 19.85 13.28 -36.47
C LEU A 266 20.70 14.24 -35.64
N TYR A 267 20.42 14.30 -34.34
CA TYR A 267 21.24 15.04 -33.37
C TYR A 267 22.19 14.07 -32.69
N ASP A 268 23.50 14.29 -32.83
CA ASP A 268 24.54 13.46 -32.22
C ASP A 268 25.59 14.32 -31.50
N GLY A 269 26.68 13.71 -31.02
CA GLY A 269 27.73 14.43 -30.30
C GLY A 269 28.34 15.62 -31.07
N ARG A 270 28.22 15.69 -32.40
CA ARG A 270 28.68 16.81 -33.23
C ARG A 270 27.83 18.07 -33.03
N ASN A 271 26.61 17.91 -32.51
CA ASN A 271 25.69 19.01 -32.20
C ASN A 271 25.78 19.47 -30.75
N LEU A 272 26.78 19.02 -29.98
CA LEU A 272 27.08 19.55 -28.66
C LEU A 272 28.00 20.77 -28.78
N PRO A 273 27.78 21.81 -27.94
CA PRO A 273 28.73 22.90 -27.85
C PRO A 273 30.01 22.40 -27.18
N THR A 274 31.18 22.75 -27.74
CA THR A 274 32.48 22.49 -27.10
C THR A 274 33.08 23.81 -26.60
N LEU A 275 34.05 23.72 -25.69
CA LEU A 275 34.79 24.90 -25.22
C LEU A 275 35.51 25.62 -26.37
N GLU A 276 35.96 24.86 -27.36
CA GLU A 276 36.69 25.37 -28.54
C GLU A 276 35.76 25.92 -29.62
N ASN A 277 34.54 25.38 -29.73
CA ASN A 277 33.54 25.87 -30.68
C ASN A 277 32.13 25.83 -30.06
N PRO A 278 31.73 26.88 -29.33
CA PRO A 278 30.40 26.94 -28.71
C PRO A 278 29.27 26.99 -29.75
N SER A 279 29.55 27.40 -30.99
CA SER A 279 28.55 27.62 -32.04
C SER A 279 28.01 26.34 -32.69
N THR A 280 28.65 25.19 -32.46
CA THR A 280 28.16 23.87 -32.95
C THR A 280 26.98 23.35 -32.13
N GLY A 281 26.73 23.93 -30.96
CA GLY A 281 25.65 23.53 -30.08
C GLY A 281 24.28 23.70 -30.73
N SER A 282 23.54 22.61 -30.88
CA SER A 282 22.11 22.67 -31.19
C SER A 282 21.30 22.61 -29.91
N ASN A 283 20.48 23.63 -29.64
CA ASN A 283 19.51 23.64 -28.54
C ASN A 283 18.41 22.57 -28.70
N ARG A 284 18.50 21.69 -29.71
CA ARG A 284 17.67 20.48 -29.86
C ARG A 284 18.34 19.24 -29.24
N LEU A 285 19.58 19.37 -28.75
CA LEU A 285 20.32 18.29 -28.09
C LEU A 285 20.70 18.62 -26.64
N PHE A 286 21.03 19.88 -26.32
CA PHE A 286 21.36 20.32 -24.96
C PHE A 286 20.19 21.06 -24.29
N ASN A 287 20.32 21.40 -22.99
CA ASN A 287 19.24 21.95 -22.15
C ASN A 287 18.00 21.03 -22.09
N ARG A 288 16.80 21.56 -22.34
CA ARG A 288 15.57 20.76 -22.42
C ARG A 288 15.27 20.33 -23.86
N ALA A 289 16.17 20.65 -24.80
CA ALA A 289 16.12 20.20 -26.18
C ALA A 289 14.77 20.54 -26.84
N CYS A 290 14.02 19.53 -27.29
CA CYS A 290 12.70 19.72 -27.89
C CYS A 290 11.74 20.50 -26.98
N LEU A 291 11.87 20.33 -25.66
CA LEU A 291 10.96 20.91 -24.67
C LEU A 291 11.21 22.39 -24.40
N ASP A 292 12.28 22.99 -24.96
CA ASP A 292 12.49 24.44 -24.90
C ASP A 292 11.44 25.19 -25.75
N CYS A 293 10.89 24.54 -26.79
CA CYS A 293 9.80 25.08 -27.60
C CYS A 293 8.51 24.28 -27.42
N HIS A 294 8.60 22.96 -27.27
CA HIS A 294 7.45 22.06 -27.13
C HIS A 294 7.24 21.67 -25.67
N ALA A 295 6.87 22.63 -24.82
CA ALA A 295 6.73 22.38 -23.39
C ALA A 295 5.41 21.66 -23.01
N ALA A 296 4.40 21.65 -23.88
CA ALA A 296 3.06 21.10 -23.63
C ALA A 296 2.92 19.60 -23.97
N ILE A 297 3.98 18.80 -23.82
CA ILE A 297 4.02 17.39 -24.30
C ILE A 297 2.94 16.45 -23.72
N HIS A 298 2.23 16.86 -22.66
CA HIS A 298 1.12 16.09 -22.08
C HIS A 298 -0.26 16.54 -22.56
N GLY A 299 -0.31 17.53 -23.45
CA GLY A 299 -1.53 18.15 -23.96
C GLY A 299 -1.64 19.62 -23.59
N SER A 300 -2.45 20.36 -24.35
CA SER A 300 -2.65 21.80 -24.19
C SER A 300 -4.10 22.20 -24.47
N ASN A 301 -4.62 23.12 -23.66
CA ASN A 301 -5.92 23.77 -23.90
C ASN A 301 -5.80 25.11 -24.62
N HIS A 302 -4.58 25.55 -24.95
CA HIS A 302 -4.37 26.81 -25.64
C HIS A 302 -4.69 26.67 -27.13
N PRO A 303 -5.58 27.49 -27.73
CA PRO A 303 -5.99 27.36 -29.13
C PRO A 303 -4.82 27.34 -30.12
N SER A 304 -3.76 28.13 -29.86
CA SER A 304 -2.57 28.23 -30.72
C SER A 304 -1.47 27.19 -30.42
N SER A 305 -1.77 26.08 -29.72
CA SER A 305 -0.79 25.05 -29.35
C SER A 305 -1.01 23.68 -30.03
N PRO A 306 -1.34 23.60 -31.34
CA PRO A 306 -1.58 22.31 -32.01
C PRO A 306 -0.31 21.45 -32.12
N TYR A 307 0.87 22.06 -32.03
CA TYR A 307 2.17 21.38 -31.99
C TYR A 307 2.73 21.27 -30.57
N LEU A 308 1.89 21.47 -29.54
CA LEU A 308 2.27 21.41 -28.14
C LEU A 308 3.40 22.39 -27.77
N GLY A 309 3.46 23.47 -28.55
CA GLY A 309 4.38 24.58 -28.35
C GLY A 309 3.86 25.56 -27.31
N HIS A 310 4.79 26.23 -26.65
CA HIS A 310 4.55 27.45 -25.86
C HIS A 310 5.49 28.54 -26.36
#